data_AF-A0A0R2AIC2-F1
#
_entry.id   AF-A0A0R2AIC2-F1
#
_cell.length_a   1.000
_cell.length_b   1.000
_cell.length_c   1.000
_cell.angle_alpha   90.00
_cell.angle_beta   90.00
_cell.angle_gamma   90.00
#
_symmetry.space_group_name_H-M   'P 1'
#
loop_
_entity.id
_entity.type
_entity.pdbx_description
1 polymer ?
#
loop_
_entity_poly.entity_id
_entity_poly.type
_entity_poly.pdbx_seq_one_letter_code
_entity_poly.pdbx_strand_id
1 'polypeptide(L)'
;MANLLALCPYVAYRNEQLLKDCVLIPYTFMTHLGYDVTVMTAQKEEFTYLDQLPGLKLDIVPTCPLEQWADYLVTYLKDYSKDIDVLFLFGMYGTYYPVVKYFKEHYRGKIILKADANSQWVGELINPSTPPYDYLIKNCDIISCEGSAMQNYLAKKWRRPVELIRNGSLKRDFNL
;
A
#
# COMPACT_ATOMS: atom_id res chain seq x y z
N MET A 1 -3.73 -10.14 -18.62
CA MET A 1 -4.16 -10.26 -17.21
C MET A 1 -3.76 -8.96 -16.54
N ALA A 2 -4.65 -8.33 -15.75
CA ALA A 2 -4.32 -7.07 -15.11
C ALA A 2 -3.27 -7.27 -14.01
N ASN A 3 -2.33 -6.34 -13.86
CA ASN A 3 -1.22 -6.44 -12.94
C ASN A 3 -1.38 -5.49 -11.75
N LEU A 4 -1.21 -6.01 -10.54
CA LEU A 4 -1.11 -5.22 -9.33
C LEU A 4 0.25 -5.41 -8.68
N LEU A 5 0.94 -4.29 -8.46
CA LEU A 5 2.20 -4.23 -7.74
C LEU A 5 1.98 -3.56 -6.39
N ALA A 6 2.30 -4.26 -5.31
CA ALA A 6 2.30 -3.72 -3.95
C ALA A 6 3.73 -3.48 -3.46
N LEU A 7 4.02 -2.30 -2.93
CA LEU A 7 5.37 -1.91 -2.51
C LEU A 7 5.48 -1.78 -0.99
N CYS A 8 6.44 -2.46 -0.36
CA CYS A 8 6.77 -2.25 1.05
C CYS A 8 7.39 -0.85 1.29
N PRO A 9 6.86 -0.03 2.22
CA PRO A 9 7.35 1.33 2.44
C PRO A 9 8.58 1.46 3.35
N TYR A 10 8.91 0.42 4.13
CA TYR A 10 9.93 0.43 5.19
C TYR A 10 10.92 -0.74 5.06
N VAL A 11 11.42 -0.97 3.83
CA VAL A 11 12.42 -1.99 3.45
C VAL A 11 11.88 -3.41 3.44
N ALA A 12 11.43 -3.93 4.58
CA ALA A 12 11.01 -5.32 4.69
C ALA A 12 9.74 -5.47 5.52
N TYR A 13 8.80 -6.26 5.01
CA TYR A 13 7.74 -6.82 5.81
C TYR A 13 8.30 -7.88 6.77
N ARG A 14 7.66 -7.99 7.92
CA ARG A 14 7.77 -9.15 8.80
C ARG A 14 6.75 -10.21 8.36
N ASN A 15 7.01 -11.45 8.70
CA ASN A 15 6.20 -12.62 8.39
C ASN A 15 4.74 -12.42 8.81
N GLU A 16 4.47 -11.82 9.98
CA GLU A 16 3.10 -11.59 10.41
C GLU A 16 2.38 -10.50 9.59
N GLN A 17 3.11 -9.66 8.86
CA GLN A 17 2.53 -8.64 7.99
C GLN A 17 2.03 -9.23 6.66
N LEU A 18 2.43 -10.45 6.31
CA LEU A 18 1.84 -11.19 5.18
C LEU A 18 0.34 -11.46 5.39
N LEU A 19 -0.09 -11.55 6.64
CA LEU A 19 -1.50 -11.73 7.02
C LEU A 19 -2.16 -10.42 7.47
N LYS A 20 -1.63 -9.27 7.05
CA LYS A 20 -2.23 -7.94 7.28
C LYS A 20 -2.66 -7.30 5.98
N ASP A 21 -3.39 -6.20 6.08
CA ASP A 21 -3.99 -5.50 4.94
C ASP A 21 -2.97 -5.07 3.87
N CYS A 22 -1.71 -4.83 4.26
CA CYS A 22 -0.62 -4.53 3.34
C CYS A 22 -0.34 -5.65 2.31
N VAL A 23 -0.79 -6.88 2.58
CA VAL A 23 -0.67 -8.05 1.70
C VAL A 23 -2.02 -8.69 1.40
N LEU A 24 -2.92 -8.79 2.39
CA LEU A 24 -4.23 -9.41 2.21
C LEU A 24 -5.11 -8.64 1.22
N ILE A 25 -5.05 -7.30 1.18
CA ILE A 25 -5.80 -6.54 0.18
C ILE A 25 -5.29 -6.87 -1.24
N PRO A 26 -3.98 -6.74 -1.57
CA PRO A 26 -3.44 -7.26 -2.82
C PRO A 26 -3.85 -8.70 -3.11
N TYR A 27 -3.78 -9.60 -2.12
CA TYR A 27 -4.14 -11.00 -2.29
C TYR A 27 -5.62 -11.21 -2.68
N THR A 28 -6.53 -10.36 -2.19
CA THR A 28 -7.95 -10.40 -2.64
C THR A 28 -8.13 -10.01 -4.10
N PHE A 29 -7.28 -9.13 -4.65
CA PHE A 29 -7.31 -8.83 -6.09
C PHE A 29 -6.92 -10.05 -6.92
N MET A 30 -5.96 -10.84 -6.44
CA MET A 30 -5.59 -12.10 -7.10
C MET A 30 -6.72 -13.11 -7.05
N THR A 31 -7.25 -13.38 -5.85
CA THR A 31 -8.19 -14.48 -5.60
C THR A 31 -9.62 -14.20 -6.04
N HIS A 32 -10.05 -12.94 -6.06
CA HIS A 32 -11.43 -12.57 -6.41
C HIS A 32 -11.57 -11.79 -7.71
N LEU A 33 -10.51 -11.09 -8.15
CA LEU A 33 -10.55 -10.24 -9.36
C LEU A 33 -9.64 -10.76 -10.49
N GLY A 34 -8.86 -11.81 -10.26
CA GLY A 34 -8.02 -12.44 -11.29
C GLY A 34 -6.80 -11.62 -11.71
N TYR A 35 -6.31 -10.72 -10.84
CA TYR A 35 -5.09 -9.94 -11.09
C TYR A 35 -3.84 -10.83 -10.93
N ASP A 36 -2.81 -10.57 -11.74
CA ASP A 36 -1.44 -11.01 -11.42
C ASP A 36 -0.90 -10.08 -10.33
N VAL A 37 -0.68 -10.60 -9.14
CA VAL A 37 -0.29 -9.80 -7.97
C VAL A 37 1.16 -10.09 -7.61
N THR A 38 1.95 -9.03 -7.48
CA THR A 38 3.29 -9.08 -6.92
C THR A 38 3.38 -8.19 -5.70
N VAL A 39 3.86 -8.73 -4.59
CA VAL A 39 4.17 -7.97 -3.38
C VAL A 39 5.69 -7.89 -3.26
N MET A 40 6.22 -6.68 -3.39
CA MET A 40 7.65 -6.43 -3.25
C MET A 40 8.00 -6.15 -1.79
N THR A 41 8.99 -6.87 -1.28
CA THR A 41 9.56 -6.69 0.05
C THR A 41 11.00 -7.17 0.08
N ALA A 42 11.87 -6.55 0.88
CA ALA A 42 13.15 -7.17 1.19
C ALA A 42 12.98 -8.37 2.13
N GLN A 43 13.96 -9.28 2.13
CA GLN A 43 14.01 -10.40 3.08
C GLN A 43 14.64 -9.98 4.40
N LYS A 44 13.85 -10.03 5.48
CA LYS A 44 14.33 -9.79 6.85
C LYS A 44 14.28 -11.03 7.73
N GLU A 45 13.38 -11.96 7.40
CA GLU A 45 13.17 -13.21 8.11
C GLU A 45 12.60 -14.26 7.15
N GLU A 46 12.39 -15.47 7.65
CA GLU A 46 11.69 -16.51 6.91
C GLU A 46 10.19 -16.21 6.85
N PHE A 47 9.62 -16.29 5.66
CA PHE A 47 8.22 -15.99 5.39
C PHE A 47 7.32 -17.22 5.45
N THR A 48 7.30 -17.91 6.59
CA THR A 48 6.50 -19.13 6.79
C THR A 48 4.99 -18.93 6.61
N TYR A 49 4.48 -17.70 6.74
CA TYR A 49 3.06 -17.39 6.53
C TYR A 49 2.69 -17.30 5.05
N LEU A 50 3.66 -17.31 4.12
CA LEU A 50 3.39 -17.39 2.69
C LEU A 50 2.65 -18.68 2.33
N ASP A 51 2.84 -19.77 3.09
CA ASP A 51 2.11 -21.04 2.93
C ASP A 51 0.59 -20.87 3.05
N GLN A 52 0.13 -19.82 3.76
CA GLN A 52 -1.29 -19.49 3.91
C GLN A 52 -1.84 -18.64 2.74
N LEU A 53 -0.99 -18.25 1.79
CA LEU A 53 -1.31 -17.36 0.67
C LEU A 53 -0.98 -18.03 -0.66
N PRO A 54 -1.61 -19.18 -0.98
CA PRO A 54 -1.27 -19.96 -2.16
C PRO A 54 -1.39 -19.11 -3.43
N GLY A 55 -0.35 -19.19 -4.26
CA GLY A 55 -0.23 -18.48 -5.53
C GLY A 55 0.30 -17.04 -5.43
N LEU A 56 0.39 -16.46 -4.23
CA LEU A 56 0.93 -15.12 -4.06
C LEU A 56 2.42 -15.09 -4.43
N LYS A 57 2.82 -14.13 -5.26
CA LYS A 57 4.22 -13.89 -5.60
C LYS A 57 4.79 -12.82 -4.68
N LEU A 58 5.82 -13.18 -3.93
CA LEU A 58 6.70 -12.21 -3.29
C LEU A 58 7.88 -11.95 -4.21
N ASP A 59 8.12 -10.68 -4.53
CA ASP A 59 9.37 -10.28 -5.16
C ASP A 59 10.34 -9.82 -4.06
N ILE A 60 11.35 -10.67 -3.83
CA ILE A 60 12.28 -10.53 -2.72
C ILE A 60 13.50 -9.75 -3.19
N VAL A 61 13.64 -8.54 -2.66
CA VAL A 61 14.73 -7.63 -3.02
C VAL A 61 15.81 -7.55 -1.92
N PRO A 62 17.02 -7.08 -2.25
CA PRO A 62 18.03 -6.80 -1.23
C PRO A 62 17.57 -5.75 -0.22
N THR A 63 17.99 -5.88 1.03
CA THR A 63 17.81 -4.84 2.04
C THR A 63 18.77 -3.67 1.77
N CYS A 64 18.33 -2.43 2.00
CA CYS A 64 19.21 -1.27 2.07
C CYS A 64 18.82 -0.36 3.26
N PRO A 65 19.67 0.61 3.63
CA PRO A 65 19.31 1.62 4.62
C PRO A 65 18.02 2.36 4.24
N LEU A 66 17.21 2.73 5.23
CA LEU A 66 15.88 3.32 5.02
C LEU A 66 15.95 4.63 4.23
N GLU A 67 17.01 5.41 4.43
CA GLU A 67 17.27 6.67 3.72
C GLU A 67 17.49 6.49 2.20
N GLN A 68 17.91 5.29 1.77
CA GLN A 68 18.08 4.94 0.36
C GLN A 68 16.85 4.23 -0.22
N TRP A 69 15.89 3.86 0.63
CA TRP A 69 14.77 3.02 0.22
C TRP A 69 13.88 3.70 -0.82
N ALA A 70 13.63 5.01 -0.69
CA ALA A 70 12.80 5.73 -1.65
C ALA A 70 13.40 5.71 -3.08
N ASP A 71 14.71 5.87 -3.21
CA ASP A 71 15.42 5.78 -4.49
C ASP A 71 15.46 4.34 -5.02
N TYR A 72 15.57 3.37 -4.12
CA TYR A 72 15.46 1.95 -4.46
C TYR A 72 14.08 1.64 -5.05
N LEU A 73 12.99 2.10 -4.44
CA LEU A 73 11.63 1.88 -4.94
C LEU A 73 11.43 2.44 -6.36
N VAL A 74 12.00 3.62 -6.65
CA VAL A 74 11.96 4.21 -8.00
C VAL A 74 12.78 3.38 -8.99
N THR A 75 13.95 2.91 -8.59
CA THR A 75 14.80 2.04 -9.42
C THR A 75 14.08 0.72 -9.72
N TYR A 76 13.46 0.11 -8.71
CA TYR A 76 12.65 -1.07 -8.87
C TYR A 76 11.50 -0.85 -9.88
N LEU A 77 10.80 0.28 -9.83
CA LEU A 77 9.78 0.60 -10.83
C LEU A 77 10.36 0.73 -12.25
N LYS A 78 11.53 1.37 -12.41
CA LYS A 78 12.19 1.48 -13.74
C LYS A 78 12.50 0.11 -14.36
N ASP A 79 12.91 -0.83 -13.52
CA ASP A 79 13.33 -2.16 -13.95
C ASP A 79 12.15 -3.15 -14.02
N TYR A 80 10.97 -2.75 -13.56
CA TYR A 80 9.78 -3.59 -13.54
C TYR A 80 9.27 -3.83 -14.96
N SER A 81 9.38 -5.08 -15.42
CA SER A 81 9.21 -5.46 -16.83
C SER A 81 7.78 -5.48 -17.34
N LYS A 82 6.79 -5.29 -16.47
CA LYS A 82 5.37 -5.36 -16.80
C LYS A 82 4.72 -3.99 -16.68
N ASP A 83 3.68 -3.76 -17.47
CA ASP A 83 2.71 -2.70 -17.16
C ASP A 83 2.11 -2.93 -15.77
N ILE A 84 1.77 -1.82 -15.11
CA ILE A 84 1.15 -1.82 -13.78
C ILE A 84 -0.22 -1.17 -13.92
N ASP A 85 -1.28 -1.97 -13.80
CA ASP A 85 -2.66 -1.47 -13.82
C ASP A 85 -3.04 -0.87 -12.46
N VAL A 86 -2.52 -1.44 -11.37
CA VAL A 86 -2.73 -0.95 -10.01
C VAL A 86 -1.42 -0.93 -9.22
N LEU A 87 -1.03 0.25 -8.73
CA LEU A 87 0.00 0.41 -7.72
C LEU A 87 -0.65 0.48 -6.35
N PHE A 88 -0.37 -0.50 -5.49
CA PHE A 88 -0.90 -0.56 -4.13
C PHE A 88 0.15 -0.11 -3.11
N LEU A 89 -0.22 0.89 -2.31
CA LEU A 89 0.60 1.52 -1.29
C LEU A 89 -0.09 1.36 0.06
N PHE A 90 0.66 0.93 1.09
CA PHE A 90 0.14 0.73 2.43
C PHE A 90 0.81 1.66 3.42
N GLY A 91 0.02 2.35 4.23
CA GLY A 91 0.47 3.40 5.14
C GLY A 91 0.89 4.67 4.39
N MET A 92 0.66 5.82 5.01
CA MET A 92 1.06 7.09 4.43
C MET A 92 2.53 7.42 4.77
N TYR A 93 3.44 6.89 3.97
CA TYR A 93 4.88 7.10 4.13
C TYR A 93 5.45 8.08 3.09
N GLY A 94 6.31 8.99 3.55
CA GLY A 94 7.00 9.94 2.66
C GLY A 94 7.90 9.27 1.62
N THR A 95 8.34 8.03 1.86
CA THR A 95 9.11 7.21 0.91
C THR A 95 8.37 6.97 -0.41
N TYR A 96 7.04 7.07 -0.42
CA TYR A 96 6.25 6.94 -1.64
C TYR A 96 6.21 8.20 -2.51
N TYR A 97 6.63 9.37 -2.02
CA TYR A 97 6.58 10.61 -2.82
C TYR A 97 7.27 10.48 -4.19
N PRO A 98 8.56 10.10 -4.27
CA PRO A 98 9.22 9.97 -5.57
C PRO A 98 8.66 8.80 -6.39
N VAL A 99 8.15 7.76 -5.73
CA VAL A 99 7.52 6.59 -6.36
C VAL A 99 6.24 6.97 -7.08
N VAL A 100 5.33 7.67 -6.41
CA VAL A 100 4.07 8.15 -6.99
C VAL A 100 4.35 9.12 -8.13
N LYS A 101 5.31 10.02 -7.97
CA LYS A 101 5.72 10.93 -9.04
C LYS A 101 6.17 10.16 -10.29
N TYR A 102 7.13 9.24 -10.13
CA TYR A 102 7.62 8.42 -11.22
C TYR A 102 6.48 7.60 -11.86
N PHE A 103 5.63 6.99 -11.03
CA PHE A 103 4.50 6.20 -11.52
C PHE A 103 3.55 7.02 -12.41
N LYS A 104 3.18 8.24 -11.99
CA LYS A 104 2.29 9.11 -12.76
C LYS A 104 2.90 9.61 -14.08
N GLU A 105 4.22 9.72 -14.15
CA GLU A 105 4.96 10.15 -15.35
C GLU A 105 5.11 9.01 -16.37
N HIS A 106 5.15 7.75 -15.91
CA HIS A 106 5.54 6.61 -16.74
C HIS A 106 4.46 5.53 -16.92
N TYR A 107 3.47 5.45 -16.03
CA TYR A 107 2.40 4.45 -16.06
C TYR A 107 1.02 5.08 -16.18
N ARG A 108 0.09 4.34 -16.80
CA ARG A 108 -1.32 4.73 -16.93
C ARG A 108 -2.23 4.13 -15.87
N GLY A 109 -1.68 3.29 -15.00
CA GLY A 109 -2.41 2.59 -13.94
C GLY A 109 -2.98 3.51 -12.87
N LYS A 110 -3.66 2.90 -11.91
CA LYS A 110 -4.29 3.56 -10.77
C LYS A 110 -3.49 3.35 -9.50
N ILE A 111 -3.43 4.37 -8.66
CA ILE A 111 -2.74 4.30 -7.37
C ILE A 111 -3.77 4.17 -6.26
N ILE A 112 -3.67 3.09 -5.48
CA ILE A 112 -4.45 2.87 -4.26
C ILE A 112 -3.53 3.09 -3.06
N LEU A 113 -3.89 4.04 -2.20
CA LEU A 113 -3.22 4.27 -0.92
C LEU A 113 -4.16 3.85 0.23
N LYS A 114 -3.85 2.73 0.86
CA LYS A 114 -4.46 2.30 2.13
C LYS A 114 -3.73 3.02 3.26
N ALA A 115 -4.30 4.09 3.80
CA ALA A 115 -3.56 5.08 4.59
C ALA A 115 -3.03 4.56 5.95
N ASP A 116 -3.60 3.48 6.49
CA ASP A 116 -3.28 2.94 7.82
C ASP A 116 -3.30 4.02 8.92
N ALA A 117 -4.38 4.79 8.90
CA ALA A 117 -4.46 6.08 9.57
C ALA A 117 -4.86 5.90 11.04
N ASN A 118 -3.97 6.28 11.97
CA ASN A 118 -4.28 6.41 13.39
C ASN A 118 -4.28 7.88 13.86
N SER A 119 -4.93 8.17 14.98
CA SER A 119 -5.12 9.54 15.47
C SER A 119 -3.82 10.29 15.74
N GLN A 120 -2.77 9.59 16.18
CA GLN A 120 -1.45 10.18 16.40
C GLN A 120 -0.81 10.62 15.09
N TRP A 121 -0.77 9.72 14.10
CA TRP A 121 -0.17 9.97 12.79
C TRP A 121 -0.87 11.07 12.01
N VAL A 122 -2.20 11.04 12.01
CA VAL A 122 -2.97 12.01 11.23
C VAL A 122 -3.00 13.37 11.91
N GLY A 123 -2.97 13.45 13.25
CA GLY A 123 -2.93 14.70 13.99
C GLY A 123 -1.66 15.52 13.70
N GLU A 124 -0.49 14.87 13.80
CA GLU A 124 0.80 15.57 13.85
C GLU A 124 1.69 15.34 12.60
N LEU A 125 1.70 14.13 12.03
CA LEU A 125 2.70 13.71 11.03
C LEU A 125 2.22 13.91 9.58
N ILE A 126 0.92 13.73 9.34
CA ILE A 126 0.31 13.93 8.02
C ILE A 126 -0.37 15.30 7.99
N ASN A 127 0.46 16.31 7.79
CA ASN A 127 0.02 17.67 7.53
C ASN A 127 0.09 17.94 6.03
N PRO A 128 -1.00 18.39 5.37
CA PRO A 128 -0.95 18.89 3.99
C PRO A 128 0.04 20.05 3.78
N SER A 129 0.55 20.67 4.85
CA SER A 129 1.65 21.63 4.77
C SER A 129 3.02 20.97 4.52
N THR A 130 3.15 19.65 4.63
CA THR A 130 4.38 18.90 4.36
C THR A 130 4.36 18.39 2.92
N PRO A 131 5.24 18.87 2.02
CA PRO A 131 5.08 18.69 0.57
C PRO A 131 4.96 17.23 0.09
N PRO A 132 5.75 16.26 0.61
CA PRO A 132 5.58 14.86 0.24
C PRO A 132 4.17 14.32 0.46
N TYR A 133 3.56 14.62 1.61
CA TYR A 133 2.24 14.11 1.96
C TYR A 133 1.12 14.81 1.18
N ASP A 134 1.20 16.13 0.99
CA ASP A 134 0.25 16.85 0.12
C ASP A 134 0.24 16.29 -1.30
N TYR A 135 1.43 15.97 -1.83
CA TYR A 135 1.54 15.38 -3.15
C TYR A 135 0.88 13.99 -3.21
N LEU A 136 1.13 13.11 -2.23
CA LEU A 136 0.47 11.81 -2.15
C LEU A 136 -1.05 11.95 -2.04
N ILE A 137 -1.51 12.86 -1.18
CA ILE A 137 -2.93 13.17 -0.98
C ILE A 137 -3.58 13.68 -2.27
N LYS A 138 -2.86 14.36 -3.16
CA LYS A 138 -3.42 14.85 -4.44
C LYS A 138 -3.34 13.83 -5.57
N ASN A 139 -2.32 12.98 -5.58
CA ASN A 139 -1.99 12.17 -6.76
C ASN A 139 -2.35 10.69 -6.65
N CYS A 140 -2.73 10.19 -5.47
CA CYS A 140 -3.34 8.86 -5.35
C CYS A 140 -4.79 8.89 -5.85
N ASP A 141 -5.17 7.95 -6.73
CA ASP A 141 -6.52 7.87 -7.28
C ASP A 141 -7.53 7.49 -6.19
N ILE A 142 -7.22 6.47 -5.40
CA ILE A 142 -8.02 6.02 -4.26
C ILE A 142 -7.19 6.17 -2.99
N ILE A 143 -7.78 6.79 -1.97
CA ILE A 143 -7.22 6.80 -0.60
C ILE A 143 -8.27 6.19 0.31
N SER A 144 -7.87 5.24 1.16
CA SER A 144 -8.79 4.59 2.09
C SER A 144 -8.27 4.56 3.52
N CYS A 145 -9.20 4.42 4.47
CA CYS A 145 -8.90 4.15 5.87
C CYS A 145 -9.94 3.21 6.49
N GLU A 146 -9.72 2.87 7.75
CA GLU A 146 -10.33 1.73 8.43
C GLU A 146 -11.64 2.05 9.14
N GLY A 147 -11.76 3.28 9.65
CA GLY A 147 -12.86 3.69 10.52
C GLY A 147 -13.62 4.88 9.97
N SER A 148 -14.94 4.90 10.13
CA SER A 148 -15.80 5.98 9.65
C SER A 148 -15.47 7.34 10.29
N ALA A 149 -15.11 7.35 11.57
CA ALA A 149 -14.67 8.57 12.26
C ALA A 149 -13.40 9.15 11.62
N MET A 150 -12.41 8.29 11.34
CA MET A 150 -11.17 8.68 10.67
C MET A 150 -11.45 9.11 9.22
N GLN A 151 -12.26 8.35 8.47
CA GLN A 151 -12.66 8.68 7.11
C GLN A 151 -13.26 10.08 7.02
N ASN A 152 -14.22 10.39 7.89
CA ASN A 152 -14.88 11.69 7.93
C ASN A 152 -13.91 12.81 8.29
N TYR A 153 -13.01 12.56 9.25
CA TYR A 153 -11.98 13.51 9.64
C TYR A 153 -11.01 13.80 8.48
N LEU A 154 -10.50 12.75 7.84
CA LEU A 154 -9.56 12.83 6.72
C LEU A 154 -10.18 13.50 5.50
N ALA A 155 -11.41 13.14 5.14
CA ALA A 155 -12.09 13.74 3.99
C ALA A 155 -12.26 15.25 4.15
N LYS A 156 -12.58 15.72 5.38
CA LYS A 156 -12.64 17.15 5.71
C LYS A 156 -11.26 17.80 5.72
N LYS A 157 -10.27 17.18 6.37
CA LYS A 157 -8.91 17.71 6.50
C LYS A 157 -8.22 17.86 5.14
N TRP A 158 -8.34 16.85 4.29
CA TRP A 158 -7.69 16.79 2.98
C TRP A 158 -8.55 17.34 1.85
N ARG A 159 -9.81 17.69 2.12
CA ARG A 159 -10.77 18.23 1.15
C ARG A 159 -10.92 17.34 -0.09
N ARG A 160 -10.92 16.01 0.11
CA ARG A 160 -11.12 15.02 -0.95
C ARG A 160 -11.85 13.78 -0.41
N PRO A 161 -12.48 12.97 -1.28
CA PRO A 161 -13.02 11.68 -0.88
C PRO A 161 -11.93 10.76 -0.30
N VAL A 162 -12.32 10.04 0.75
CA VAL A 162 -11.55 8.94 1.37
C VAL A 162 -12.49 7.76 1.50
N GLU A 163 -12.09 6.61 0.99
CA GLU A 163 -12.89 5.38 1.00
C GLU A 163 -12.80 4.67 2.35
N LEU A 164 -13.87 3.98 2.73
CA LEU A 164 -13.90 3.15 3.94
C LEU A 164 -13.57 1.70 3.56
N ILE A 165 -12.32 1.29 3.76
CA ILE A 165 -11.91 -0.11 3.65
C ILE A 165 -11.53 -0.58 5.04
N ARG A 166 -12.36 -1.40 5.66
CA ARG A 166 -12.12 -1.89 7.02
C ARG A 166 -11.03 -2.96 7.02
N ASN A 167 -10.25 -3.00 8.09
CA ASN A 167 -9.32 -4.11 8.32
C ASN A 167 -10.15 -5.32 8.76
N GLY A 168 -10.04 -6.41 8.00
CA GLY A 168 -10.72 -7.67 8.30
C GLY A 168 -12.25 -7.60 8.33
N SER A 169 -12.85 -8.55 9.05
CA SER A 169 -14.30 -8.76 9.10
C SER A 169 -14.80 -8.94 10.54
N LEU A 170 -16.08 -8.63 10.76
CA LEU A 170 -16.88 -9.34 11.75
C LEU A 170 -17.70 -10.38 10.99
N LYS A 171 -17.18 -11.59 10.85
CA LYS A 171 -18.02 -12.73 10.42
C LYS A 171 -18.59 -13.39 11.66
N ARG A 172 -19.59 -12.72 12.25
CA ARG A 172 -20.33 -13.21 13.41
C ARG A 172 -21.28 -14.33 12.97
N ASP A 173 -21.28 -15.47 13.68
CA ASP A 173 -22.53 -16.20 13.89
C ASP A 173 -23.17 -15.63 15.16
N PHE A 174 -24.42 -15.23 15.04
CA PHE A 174 -25.08 -14.37 16.00
C PHE A 174 -25.65 -15.12 17.19
N ASN A 175 -25.59 -16.47 17.20
CA ASN A 175 -26.27 -17.37 18.14
C ASN A 175 -27.63 -16.81 18.61
N LEU A 176 -28.37 -16.28 17.63
CA LEU A 176 -29.79 -16.52 17.39
C LEU A 176 -29.88 -17.74 16.47
#